data_AF-A0A5P9H2F0-F1
#
_entry.id   AF-A0A5P9H2F0-F1
#
_cell.length_a   1.000
_cell.length_b   1.000
_cell.length_c   1.000
_cell.angle_alpha   90.00
_cell.angle_beta   90.00
_cell.angle_gamma   90.00
#
_symmetry.space_group_name_H-M   'P 1'
#
loop_
_entity.id
_entity.type
_entity.pdbx_description
1 polymer ?
#
loop_
_entity_poly.entity_id
_entity_poly.type
_entity_poly.pdbx_seq_one_letter_code
_entity_poly.pdbx_strand_id
1 'polypeptide(L)'
;MRKHHLGALPHQTNYDEDMIEDLADRLRAVGTRNGGVRIEFDWLRDALGGDAELTRRVFKEAGFKQPASEEWYVGHGAKRLELAAYPAKLADDLADILDDYT
;
A
#
# COMPACT_ATOMS: atom_id res chain seq x y z
N MET A 1 -28.13 -33.44 -20.00
CA MET A 1 -27.45 -32.12 -20.10
C MET A 1 -26.82 -31.80 -18.75
N ARG A 2 -25.51 -32.04 -18.58
CA ARG A 2 -24.78 -31.69 -17.36
C ARG A 2 -23.99 -30.41 -17.65
N LYS A 3 -24.39 -29.30 -17.03
CA LYS A 3 -23.67 -28.02 -17.12
C LYS A 3 -22.45 -28.11 -16.21
N HIS A 4 -21.27 -27.98 -16.79
CA HIS A 4 -20.02 -27.76 -16.08
C HIS A 4 -20.12 -26.44 -15.31
N HIS A 5 -20.21 -26.51 -13.98
CA HIS A 5 -19.82 -25.37 -13.14
C HIS A 5 -18.31 -25.46 -12.94
N LEU A 6 -17.57 -24.91 -13.90
CA LEU A 6 -16.27 -24.30 -13.61
C LEU A 6 -16.58 -23.08 -12.74
N GLY A 7 -16.80 -23.33 -11.45
CA GLY A 7 -16.81 -22.26 -10.46
C GLY A 7 -15.41 -21.67 -10.50
N ALA A 8 -15.33 -20.41 -10.93
CA ALA A 8 -14.13 -19.60 -10.81
C ALA A 8 -13.56 -19.83 -9.40
N LEU A 9 -12.32 -20.31 -9.33
CA LEU A 9 -11.56 -20.28 -8.09
C LEU A 9 -11.69 -18.84 -7.58
N PRO A 10 -12.14 -18.59 -6.34
CA PRO A 10 -11.91 -17.28 -5.77
C PRO A 10 -10.40 -17.08 -5.86
N HIS A 11 -9.95 -16.01 -6.53
CA HIS A 11 -8.63 -15.47 -6.27
C HIS A 11 -8.69 -15.07 -4.80
N GLN A 12 -8.46 -16.00 -3.89
CA GLN A 12 -7.94 -15.67 -2.58
C GLN A 12 -6.54 -15.20 -2.91
N THR A 13 -6.41 -13.91 -3.18
CA THR A 13 -5.13 -13.23 -3.13
C THR A 13 -4.72 -13.28 -1.67
N ASN A 14 -4.18 -14.43 -1.27
CA ASN A 14 -3.72 -14.71 0.07
C ASN A 14 -2.35 -14.06 0.19
N TYR A 15 -2.35 -12.72 0.15
CA TYR A 15 -1.18 -11.94 0.52
C TYR A 15 -0.77 -12.35 1.92
N ASP A 16 0.53 -12.52 2.11
CA ASP A 16 1.08 -12.76 3.44
C ASP A 16 0.70 -11.58 4.35
N GLU A 17 0.11 -11.87 5.51
CA GLU A 17 -0.35 -10.83 6.43
C GLU A 17 0.85 -10.12 7.08
N ASP A 18 1.96 -10.82 7.29
CA ASP A 18 3.19 -10.25 7.84
C ASP A 18 3.82 -9.28 6.84
N MET A 19 3.83 -9.63 5.54
CA MET A 19 4.26 -8.72 4.46
C MET A 19 3.45 -7.43 4.44
N ILE A 20 2.11 -7.54 4.54
CA ILE A 20 1.24 -6.36 4.56
C ILE A 20 1.52 -5.50 5.80
N GLU A 21 1.72 -6.12 6.96
CA GLU A 21 2.05 -5.42 8.21
C GLU A 21 3.37 -4.67 8.09
N ASP A 22 4.43 -5.30 7.55
CA ASP A 22 5.75 -4.67 7.38
C ASP A 22 5.72 -3.49 6.41
N LEU A 23 5.02 -3.65 5.27
CA LEU A 23 4.79 -2.56 4.31
C LEU A 23 4.01 -1.41 4.97
N ALA A 24 2.98 -1.75 5.75
CA ALA A 24 2.15 -0.78 6.44
C ALA A 24 2.91 -0.02 7.53
N ASP A 25 3.75 -0.71 8.30
CA ASP A 25 4.58 -0.12 9.35
C ASP A 25 5.63 0.81 8.78
N ARG A 26 6.21 0.47 7.63
CA ARG A 26 7.13 1.38 6.92
C ARG A 26 6.43 2.69 6.56
N LEU A 27 5.21 2.63 6.01
CA LEU A 27 4.43 3.83 5.69
C LEU A 27 4.00 4.62 6.94
N ARG A 28 3.58 3.91 7.99
CA ARG A 28 3.17 4.50 9.28
C ARG A 28 4.34 5.22 9.96
N ALA A 29 5.55 4.69 9.86
CA ALA A 29 6.77 5.32 10.38
C ALA A 29 7.05 6.64 9.66
N VAL A 30 6.86 6.71 8.34
CA VAL A 30 7.01 7.96 7.56
C VAL A 30 5.96 8.98 7.96
N GLY A 31 4.70 8.56 8.11
CA GLY A 31 3.61 9.42 8.57
C GLY A 31 3.86 10.00 9.97
N THR A 32 4.22 9.14 10.93
CA THR A 32 4.47 9.54 12.32
C THR A 32 5.63 10.52 12.43
N ARG A 33 6.76 10.25 11.76
CA ARG A 33 7.95 11.13 11.77
C ARG A 33 7.67 12.54 11.25
N ASN A 34 6.66 12.71 10.40
CA ASN A 34 6.33 13.98 9.76
C ASN A 34 5.07 14.66 10.30
N GLY A 35 4.41 14.09 11.31
CA GLY A 35 3.13 14.60 11.81
C GLY A 35 1.93 14.37 10.85
N GLY A 36 2.10 13.45 9.90
CA GLY A 36 1.13 13.10 8.87
C GLY A 36 1.63 13.37 7.46
N VAL A 37 1.25 12.50 6.52
CA VAL A 37 1.69 12.55 5.12
C VAL A 37 0.53 12.22 4.17
N ARG A 38 0.57 12.80 2.96
CA ARG A 38 -0.26 12.41 1.82
C ARG A 38 0.56 11.65 0.79
N ILE A 39 0.03 10.55 0.29
CA ILE A 39 0.64 9.66 -0.70
C ILE A 39 -0.39 9.41 -1.81
N GLU A 40 0.02 9.57 -3.06
CA GLU A 40 -0.82 9.27 -4.22
C GLU A 40 -1.00 7.76 -4.37
N PHE A 41 -2.22 7.33 -4.72
CA PHE A 41 -2.50 5.90 -4.89
C PHE A 41 -1.63 5.28 -5.97
N ASP A 42 -1.52 5.93 -7.13
CA ASP A 42 -0.71 5.45 -8.25
C ASP A 42 0.77 5.35 -7.92
N TRP A 43 1.28 6.24 -7.05
CA TRP A 43 2.68 6.18 -6.61
C TRP A 43 2.95 4.91 -5.79
N LEU A 44 2.09 4.62 -4.80
CA LEU A 44 2.29 3.41 -3.99
C LEU A 44 2.04 2.15 -4.83
N ARG A 45 1.07 2.20 -5.75
CA ARG A 45 0.82 1.10 -6.68
C ARG A 45 2.05 0.79 -7.52
N ASP A 46 2.71 1.79 -8.06
CA ASP A 46 3.94 1.62 -8.84
C ASP A 46 5.07 1.01 -7.99
N ALA A 47 5.25 1.52 -6.76
CA ALA A 47 6.22 0.98 -5.81
C ALA A 47 5.96 -0.49 -5.41
N LEU A 48 4.69 -0.93 -5.47
CA LEU A 48 4.28 -2.30 -5.16
C LEU A 48 4.05 -3.14 -6.43
N GLY A 49 4.79 -2.85 -7.51
CA GLY A 49 4.78 -3.68 -8.73
C GLY A 49 3.51 -3.57 -9.57
N GLY A 50 2.70 -2.54 -9.37
CA GLY A 50 1.46 -2.31 -10.11
C GLY A 50 0.20 -2.91 -9.46
N ASP A 51 0.30 -3.54 -8.28
CA ASP A 51 -0.83 -4.26 -7.69
C ASP A 51 -1.79 -3.35 -6.91
N ALA A 52 -2.94 -3.07 -7.51
CA ALA A 52 -3.96 -2.20 -6.92
C ALA A 52 -4.66 -2.80 -5.69
N GLU A 53 -4.75 -4.12 -5.56
CA GLU A 53 -5.43 -4.76 -4.43
C GLU A 53 -4.52 -4.75 -3.19
N LEU A 54 -3.26 -5.14 -3.37
CA LEU A 54 -2.22 -5.04 -2.35
C LEU A 54 -2.10 -3.59 -1.85
N THR A 55 -2.01 -2.63 -2.78
CA THR A 55 -1.92 -1.20 -2.46
C THR A 55 -3.07 -0.73 -1.55
N ARG A 56 -4.30 -1.12 -1.86
CA ARG A 56 -5.47 -0.76 -1.02
C ARG A 56 -5.37 -1.39 0.36
N ARG A 57 -4.86 -2.62 0.47
CA ARG A 57 -4.74 -3.33 1.73
C ARG A 57 -3.66 -2.71 2.61
N VAL A 58 -2.49 -2.43 2.04
CA VAL A 58 -1.37 -1.73 2.70
C VAL A 58 -1.81 -0.34 3.18
N PHE A 59 -2.54 0.44 2.36
CA PHE A 59 -3.04 1.74 2.82
C PHE A 59 -3.99 1.63 4.02
N LYS A 60 -4.94 0.69 3.97
CA LYS A 60 -5.88 0.48 5.08
C LYS A 60 -5.15 0.06 6.34
N GLU A 61 -4.22 -0.88 6.23
CA GLU A 61 -3.44 -1.38 7.36
C GLU A 61 -2.53 -0.30 7.96
N ALA A 62 -1.93 0.54 7.11
CA ALA A 62 -1.14 1.69 7.53
C ALA A 62 -1.98 2.80 8.20
N GLY A 63 -3.31 2.67 8.24
CA GLY A 63 -4.23 3.63 8.83
C GLY A 63 -4.46 4.87 7.96
N PHE A 64 -4.15 4.79 6.66
CA PHE A 64 -4.45 5.87 5.73
C PHE A 64 -5.96 5.90 5.47
N LYS A 65 -6.51 7.10 5.46
CA LYS A 65 -7.91 7.33 5.13
C LYS A 65 -8.02 7.52 3.63
N GLN A 66 -9.02 6.86 3.04
CA GLN A 66 -9.37 7.07 1.65
C GLN A 66 -9.93 8.49 1.50
N PRO A 67 -9.22 9.40 0.82
CA PRO A 67 -9.71 10.74 0.47
C PRO A 67 -10.90 10.69 -0.51
N ALA A 68 -11.56 11.85 -0.67
CA ALA A 68 -12.43 12.13 -1.80
C ALA A 68 -11.67 12.53 -3.08
N SER A 69 -10.40 12.96 -2.96
CA SER A 69 -9.42 13.17 -4.05
C SER A 69 -8.52 11.94 -4.24
N GLU A 70 -7.63 11.87 -5.23
CA GLU A 70 -6.81 10.67 -5.51
C GLU A 70 -5.66 10.41 -4.50
N GLU A 71 -5.55 11.18 -3.41
CA GLU A 71 -4.41 11.22 -2.47
C GLU A 71 -4.70 10.66 -1.06
N TRP A 72 -4.17 9.48 -0.71
CA TRP A 72 -4.34 8.86 0.61
C TRP A 72 -3.57 9.61 1.69
N TYR A 73 -4.12 9.74 2.90
CA TYR A 73 -3.41 10.44 3.99
C TYR A 73 -3.51 9.77 5.36
N VAL A 74 -2.48 9.98 6.18
CA VAL A 74 -2.42 9.58 7.60
C VAL A 74 -2.04 10.78 8.46
N GLY A 75 -2.46 10.79 9.74
CA GLY A 75 -2.23 11.91 10.65
C GLY A 75 -2.99 13.18 10.22
N HIS A 76 -2.36 14.36 10.34
CA HIS A 76 -2.95 15.61 9.85
C HIS A 76 -2.93 15.74 8.32
N GLY A 77 -2.24 14.84 7.62
CA GLY A 77 -2.12 14.87 6.16
C GLY A 77 -1.68 16.23 5.62
N ALA A 78 -0.78 16.95 6.31
CA ALA A 78 -0.44 18.32 5.95
C ALA A 78 0.64 18.42 4.85
N LYS A 79 1.50 17.40 4.73
CA LYS A 79 2.63 17.38 3.79
C LYS A 79 2.46 16.27 2.76
N ARG A 80 2.73 16.57 1.48
CA ARG A 80 2.88 15.56 0.43
C ARG A 80 4.16 14.74 0.68
N LEU A 81 4.18 13.49 0.25
CA LEU A 81 5.31 12.58 0.43
C LEU A 81 6.64 13.19 -0.02
N GLU A 82 6.65 13.86 -1.17
CA GLU A 82 7.82 14.55 -1.74
C GLU A 82 8.44 15.60 -0.81
N LEU A 83 7.64 16.16 0.10
CA LEU A 83 8.05 17.19 1.06
C LEU A 83 8.31 16.61 2.47
N ALA A 84 7.99 15.34 2.69
CA ALA A 84 8.04 14.67 3.99
C ALA A 84 9.10 13.56 4.04
N ALA A 85 9.43 12.95 2.91
CA ALA A 85 10.37 11.84 2.80
C ALA A 85 11.16 11.92 1.49
N TYR A 86 12.11 11.01 1.32
CA TYR A 86 12.78 10.79 0.04
C TYR A 86 12.05 9.68 -0.72
N PRO A 87 11.16 10.00 -1.69
CA PRO A 87 10.21 9.03 -2.23
C PRO A 87 10.89 7.85 -2.90
N ALA A 88 11.98 8.07 -3.65
CA ALA A 88 12.72 7.01 -4.31
C ALA A 88 13.27 5.97 -3.32
N LYS A 89 13.80 6.41 -2.18
CA LYS A 89 14.28 5.50 -1.13
C LYS A 89 13.14 4.76 -0.45
N LEU A 90 12.00 5.41 -0.25
CA LEU A 90 10.83 4.72 0.32
C LEU A 90 10.30 3.67 -0.64
N ALA A 91 10.28 3.93 -1.94
CA ALA A 91 9.89 2.95 -2.94
C ALA A 91 10.87 1.75 -2.95
N ASP A 92 12.17 2.01 -2.89
CA ASP A 92 13.23 0.99 -2.77
C ASP A 92 13.02 0.11 -1.52
N ASP A 93 12.85 0.74 -0.34
CA ASP A 93 12.60 0.01 0.91
C ASP A 93 11.31 -0.84 0.85
N LEU A 94 10.27 -0.40 0.14
CA LEU A 94 9.01 -1.14 -0.02
C LEU A 94 9.15 -2.30 -1.01
N ALA A 95 9.94 -2.10 -2.07
CA ALA A 95 10.26 -3.15 -3.04
C ALA A 95 11.11 -4.26 -2.39
N ASP A 96 12.09 -3.89 -1.56
CA ASP A 96 12.89 -4.85 -0.79
C ASP A 96 12.02 -5.73 0.13
N ILE A 97 11.05 -5.12 0.83
CA ILE A 97 10.08 -5.87 1.65
C ILE A 97 9.21 -6.79 0.78
N LEU A 98 8.79 -6.34 -0.40
CA LEU A 98 8.00 -7.18 -1.30
C LEU A 98 8.80 -8.39 -1.78
N ASP A 99 10.06 -8.17 -2.17
CA ASP A 99 10.98 -9.20 -2.68
C ASP A 99 11.31 -10.26 -1.61
N ASP A 100 11.39 -9.90 -0.32
CA ASP A 100 11.64 -10.84 0.78
C ASP A 100 10.53 -11.92 0.93
N TYR A 101 9.34 -11.66 0.39
CA TYR A 101 8.15 -12.51 0.51
C TYR A 101 7.69 -13.14 -0.81
N THR A 102 8.39 -12.91 -1.93
CA THR A 102 8.07 -13.46 -3.27
C THR A 102 9.12 -14.42 -3.80
#